data_AF-A0A9X9ABG3-F1
#
_entry.id   AF-A0A9X9ABG3-F1
#
_cell.length_a   1.000
_cell.length_b   1.000
_cell.length_c   1.000
_cell.angle_alpha   90.00
_cell.angle_beta   90.00
_cell.angle_gamma   90.00
#
_symmetry.space_group_name_H-M   'P 1'
#
loop_
_entity.id
_entity.type
_entity.pdbx_description
1 polymer ?
#
loop_
_entity_poly.entity_id
_entity_poly.type
_entity_poly.pdbx_seq_one_letter_code
_entity_poly.pdbx_strand_id
1 'polypeptide(L)'
;MNLLYVVLIGQILLFLIGAIYAMRQTKRTKDNMPLPLAIRLILSFSLTGSAIWIWLQDPSVEYSTWVALGMTLSTVGDLFMAGLIPIGHRLIGGMVTFALAHCFYVKAFLQTGISWNGFWIGLLVYGLFLIVGWFFFIRNDK
;
A
#
# COMPACT_ATOMS: atom_id res chain seq x y z
N MET A 1 -10.66 -12.85 -18.94
CA MET A 1 -9.89 -11.80 -18.24
C MET A 1 -9.33 -12.40 -16.96
N ASN A 2 -8.02 -12.32 -16.71
CA ASN A 2 -7.42 -12.90 -15.49
C ASN A 2 -8.06 -12.23 -14.25
N LEU A 3 -8.46 -12.99 -13.23
CA LEU A 3 -9.19 -12.50 -12.05
C LEU A 3 -8.50 -11.29 -11.40
N LEU A 4 -7.15 -11.28 -11.41
CA LEU A 4 -6.32 -10.20 -10.90
C LEU A 4 -6.55 -8.86 -11.61
N TYR A 5 -6.81 -8.86 -12.92
CA TYR A 5 -7.12 -7.62 -13.65
C TYR A 5 -8.48 -7.06 -13.24
N VAL A 6 -9.45 -7.93 -12.95
CA VAL A 6 -10.77 -7.50 -12.43
C VAL A 6 -10.60 -6.85 -11.07
N VAL A 7 -9.82 -7.46 -10.17
CA VAL A 7 -9.53 -6.90 -8.84
C VAL A 7 -8.81 -5.57 -8.97
N LEU A 8 -7.78 -5.48 -9.83
CA LEU A 8 -7.03 -4.24 -10.05
C LEU A 8 -7.92 -3.11 -10.57
N ILE A 9 -8.74 -3.38 -11.60
CA ILE A 9 -9.68 -2.38 -12.14
C ILE A 9 -10.69 -1.97 -11.07
N GLY A 10 -11.22 -2.93 -10.30
CA GLY A 10 -12.11 -2.68 -9.18
C GLY A 10 -11.49 -1.78 -8.11
N GLN A 11 -10.22 -2.02 -7.76
CA GLN A 11 -9.46 -1.19 -6.81
C GLN A 11 -9.28 0.24 -7.33
N ILE A 12 -8.89 0.41 -8.59
CA ILE A 12 -8.73 1.73 -9.21
C ILE A 12 -10.06 2.49 -9.17
N LEU A 13 -11.16 1.86 -9.60
CA LEU A 13 -12.48 2.49 -9.58
C LEU A 13 -12.92 2.84 -8.16
N LEU A 14 -12.74 1.94 -7.20
CA LEU A 14 -13.11 2.16 -5.80
C LEU A 14 -12.29 3.30 -5.18
N PHE A 15 -11.00 3.36 -5.46
CA PHE A 15 -10.13 4.46 -5.03
C PHE A 15 -10.58 5.79 -5.63
N LEU A 16 -10.88 5.86 -6.93
CA LEU A 16 -11.36 7.06 -7.59
C LEU A 16 -12.69 7.55 -6.99
N ILE A 17 -13.65 6.64 -6.75
CA ILE A 17 -14.92 6.97 -6.11
C ILE A 17 -14.68 7.54 -4.71
N GLY A 18 -13.84 6.88 -3.90
CA GLY A 18 -13.49 7.32 -2.55
C GLY A 18 -12.78 8.67 -2.53
N ALA A 19 -11.85 8.90 -3.46
CA ALA A 19 -11.13 10.16 -3.60
C ALA A 19 -12.07 11.30 -4.03
N ILE A 20 -12.95 11.08 -5.01
CA ILE A 20 -13.94 12.07 -5.45
C ILE A 20 -14.88 12.43 -4.29
N TYR A 21 -15.32 11.42 -3.52
CA TYR A 21 -16.15 11.64 -2.34
C TYR A 21 -15.42 12.50 -1.30
N ALA A 22 -14.19 12.13 -0.92
CA ALA A 22 -13.38 12.84 0.06
C ALA A 22 -13.07 14.28 -0.39
N MET A 23 -12.75 14.50 -1.66
CA MET A 23 -12.52 15.83 -2.24
C MET A 23 -13.78 16.70 -2.21
N ARG A 24 -14.94 16.14 -2.56
CA ARG A 24 -16.22 16.86 -2.49
C ARG A 24 -16.56 17.26 -1.06
N GLN A 25 -16.29 16.38 -0.09
CA GLN A 25 -16.55 16.67 1.31
C GLN A 25 -15.57 17.71 1.86
N THR A 26 -14.28 17.59 1.53
CA THR A 26 -13.24 18.57 1.89
C THR A 26 -13.59 19.98 1.40
N LYS A 27 -14.09 20.11 0.16
CA LYS A 27 -14.57 21.41 -0.36
C LYS A 27 -15.76 21.99 0.42
N ARG A 28 -16.60 21.14 1.00
CA ARG A 28 -17.77 21.56 1.79
C ARG A 28 -17.40 21.93 3.23
N THR A 29 -16.53 21.15 3.86
CA THR A 29 -16.15 21.32 5.27
C THR A 29 -14.94 22.24 5.48
N LYS A 30 -14.17 22.52 4.42
CA LYS A 30 -12.84 23.16 4.46
C LYS A 30 -11.78 22.38 5.24
N ASP A 31 -12.11 21.19 5.71
CA ASP A 31 -11.20 20.28 6.40
C ASP A 31 -10.77 19.15 5.46
N ASN A 32 -9.48 18.81 5.47
CA ASN A 32 -8.94 17.69 4.70
C ASN A 32 -9.51 16.37 5.21
N MET A 33 -10.51 15.83 4.50
CA MET A 33 -11.13 14.56 4.85
C MET A 33 -10.32 13.40 4.28
N PRO A 34 -9.97 12.40 5.10
CA PRO A 34 -9.34 11.18 4.61
C PRO A 34 -10.32 10.36 3.75
N LEU A 35 -9.80 9.39 3.00
CA LEU A 35 -10.66 8.40 2.34
C LEU A 35 -11.55 7.69 3.38
N PRO A 36 -12.82 7.38 3.03
CA PRO A 36 -13.72 6.64 3.91
C PRO A 36 -13.09 5.34 4.42
N LEU A 37 -13.29 5.03 5.70
CA LEU A 37 -12.68 3.87 6.36
C LEU A 37 -13.00 2.56 5.61
N ALA A 38 -14.25 2.34 5.22
CA ALA A 38 -14.67 1.14 4.49
C ALA A 38 -13.89 0.97 3.18
N ILE A 39 -13.69 2.06 2.43
CA ILE A 39 -12.93 2.03 1.18
C ILE A 39 -11.48 1.66 1.45
N ARG A 40 -10.85 2.29 2.45
CA ARG A 40 -9.45 1.97 2.83
C ARG A 40 -9.28 0.50 3.18
N LEU A 41 -10.21 -0.07 3.94
CA LEU A 41 -10.16 -1.48 4.34
C LEU A 41 -10.37 -2.41 3.15
N ILE A 42 -11.37 -2.15 2.29
CA ILE A 42 -11.61 -2.97 1.10
C ILE A 42 -10.38 -2.96 0.19
N LEU A 43 -9.76 -1.80 -0.02
CA LEU A 43 -8.52 -1.70 -0.80
C LEU A 43 -7.38 -2.51 -0.16
N SER A 44 -7.14 -2.37 1.14
CA SER A 44 -6.08 -3.10 1.84
C SER A 44 -6.30 -4.62 1.80
N PHE A 45 -7.49 -5.09 2.20
CA PHE A 45 -7.81 -6.52 2.23
C PHE A 45 -7.83 -7.15 0.83
N SER A 46 -8.27 -6.42 -0.20
CA SER A 46 -8.25 -6.95 -1.57
C SER A 46 -6.83 -7.11 -2.12
N LEU A 47 -5.90 -6.20 -1.79
CA LEU A 47 -4.49 -6.35 -2.15
C LEU A 47 -3.86 -7.55 -1.43
N THR A 48 -4.09 -7.70 -0.13
CA THR A 48 -3.58 -8.83 0.64
C THR A 48 -4.19 -10.16 0.20
N GLY A 49 -5.50 -10.19 -0.06
CA GLY A 49 -6.16 -11.35 -0.64
C GLY A 49 -5.60 -11.73 -2.01
N SER A 50 -5.28 -10.75 -2.85
CA SER A 50 -4.64 -11.00 -4.15
C SER A 50 -3.24 -11.57 -4.00
N ALA A 51 -2.44 -11.06 -3.05
CA ALA A 51 -1.09 -11.57 -2.80
C ALA A 51 -1.11 -13.01 -2.27
N ILE A 52 -2.01 -13.32 -1.32
CA ILE A 52 -2.21 -14.68 -0.82
C ILE A 52 -2.71 -15.59 -1.95
N TRP A 53 -3.65 -15.13 -2.78
CA TRP A 53 -4.15 -15.89 -3.93
C TRP A 53 -3.02 -16.27 -4.90
N ILE A 54 -2.16 -15.31 -5.26
CA ILE A 54 -1.00 -15.54 -6.12
C ILE A 54 -0.03 -16.55 -5.50
N TRP A 55 0.26 -16.40 -4.20
CA TRP A 55 1.13 -17.33 -3.48
C TRP A 55 0.56 -18.76 -3.47
N LEU A 56 -0.75 -18.92 -3.27
CA LEU A 56 -1.39 -20.23 -3.27
C LEU A 56 -1.42 -20.93 -4.65
N GLN A 57 -1.26 -20.19 -5.75
CA GLN A 57 -1.15 -20.81 -7.08
C GLN A 57 0.16 -21.58 -7.24
N ASP A 58 1.25 -21.05 -6.68
CA ASP A 58 2.55 -21.73 -6.66
C ASP A 58 3.34 -21.33 -5.42
N PRO A 59 3.15 -22.07 -4.29
CA PRO A 59 3.84 -21.80 -3.05
C PRO A 59 5.35 -22.05 -3.10
N SER A 60 5.85 -22.75 -4.14
CA SER A 60 7.28 -23.01 -4.30
C SER A 60 8.05 -21.76 -4.74
N VAL A 61 7.35 -20.77 -5.30
CA VAL A 61 7.91 -19.48 -5.67
C VAL A 61 8.17 -18.67 -4.40
N GLU A 62 9.43 -18.59 -4.01
CA GLU A 62 9.83 -17.92 -2.78
C GLU A 62 9.45 -16.42 -2.81
N TYR A 63 9.45 -15.79 -4.00
CA TYR A 63 9.02 -14.39 -4.20
C TYR A 63 7.59 -14.14 -3.76
N SER A 64 6.64 -14.97 -4.22
CA SER A 64 5.22 -14.78 -3.91
C SER A 64 4.95 -14.97 -2.42
N THR A 65 5.69 -15.86 -1.76
CA THR A 65 5.65 -16.08 -0.31
C THR A 65 6.02 -14.81 0.45
N TRP A 66 7.16 -14.19 0.12
CA TRP A 66 7.62 -12.98 0.80
C TRP A 66 6.70 -11.79 0.55
N VAL A 67 6.17 -11.63 -0.67
CA VAL A 67 5.17 -10.62 -0.97
C VAL A 67 3.91 -10.83 -0.13
N ALA A 68 3.37 -12.06 -0.06
CA ALA A 68 2.16 -12.36 0.72
C ALA A 68 2.32 -12.07 2.21
N LEU A 69 3.49 -12.40 2.79
CA LEU A 69 3.82 -12.08 4.18
C LEU A 69 3.92 -10.57 4.42
N GLY A 70 4.61 -9.84 3.52
CA GLY A 70 4.70 -8.39 3.56
C GLY A 70 3.32 -7.73 3.48
N MET A 71 2.48 -8.16 2.53
CA MET A 71 1.11 -7.64 2.35
C MET A 71 0.23 -7.89 3.58
N THR A 72 0.32 -9.07 4.17
CA THR A 72 -0.40 -9.40 5.42
C THR A 72 -0.03 -8.43 6.54
N LEU A 73 1.27 -8.17 6.75
CA LEU A 73 1.71 -7.22 7.78
C LEU A 73 1.36 -5.77 7.45
N SER A 74 1.38 -5.38 6.18
CA SER A 74 0.90 -4.08 5.73
C SER A 74 -0.58 -3.89 6.06
N THR A 75 -1.43 -4.90 5.85
CA THR A 75 -2.83 -4.84 6.28
C THR A 75 -2.97 -4.74 7.79
N VAL A 76 -2.16 -5.46 8.58
CA VAL A 76 -2.15 -5.28 10.05
C VAL A 76 -1.78 -3.83 10.41
N GLY A 77 -0.80 -3.24 9.73
CA GLY A 77 -0.45 -1.83 9.87
C GLY A 77 -1.59 -0.88 9.51
N ASP A 78 -2.33 -1.17 8.46
CA ASP A 78 -3.53 -0.42 8.09
C ASP A 78 -4.62 -0.51 9.18
N LEU A 79 -4.80 -1.67 9.82
CA LEU A 79 -5.74 -1.84 10.93
C LEU A 79 -5.33 -1.03 12.17
N PHE A 80 -4.02 -0.95 12.46
CA PHE A 80 -3.50 -0.04 13.49
C PHE A 80 -3.78 1.42 13.16
N MET A 81 -3.45 1.85 11.95
CA MET A 81 -3.66 3.24 11.49
C MET A 81 -5.14 3.60 11.39
N ALA A 82 -6.02 2.64 11.10
CA ALA A 82 -7.47 2.80 11.13
C ALA A 82 -8.02 2.91 12.56
N GLY A 83 -7.24 2.57 13.58
CA GLY A 83 -7.69 2.54 14.97
C GLY A 83 -8.59 1.36 15.30
N LEU A 84 -8.59 0.31 14.46
CA LEU A 84 -9.35 -0.92 14.70
C LEU A 84 -8.66 -1.82 15.72
N ILE A 85 -7.33 -1.77 15.80
CA ILE A 85 -6.58 -2.44 16.86
C ILE A 85 -6.30 -1.42 17.98
N PRO A 86 -6.87 -1.60 19.18
CA PRO A 86 -6.78 -0.63 20.27
C PRO A 86 -5.44 -0.74 20.99
N ILE A 87 -4.40 -0.12 20.42
CA ILE A 87 -3.14 0.17 21.12
C ILE A 87 -3.06 1.67 21.37
N GLY A 88 -2.49 2.07 22.51
CA GLY A 88 -2.43 3.46 22.97
C GLY A 88 -1.97 4.45 21.91
N HIS A 89 -1.05 4.06 21.02
CA HIS A 89 -0.57 4.91 19.92
C HIS A 89 -0.67 4.22 18.55
N ARG A 90 -1.80 4.44 17.86
CA ARG A 90 -2.12 3.91 16.51
C ARG A 90 -0.96 4.06 15.52
N LEU A 91 -0.34 5.23 15.53
CA LEU A 91 0.76 5.57 14.63
C LEU A 91 2.01 4.72 14.86
N ILE A 92 2.35 4.42 16.12
CA ILE A 92 3.51 3.60 16.46
C ILE A 92 3.25 2.15 16.02
N GLY A 93 2.07 1.61 16.32
CA GLY A 93 1.69 0.26 15.90
C GLY A 93 1.75 0.08 14.38
N GLY A 94 1.22 1.05 13.63
CA GLY A 94 1.30 1.04 12.17
C GLY A 94 2.74 1.18 11.67
N MET A 95 3.53 2.12 12.19
CA MET A 95 4.93 2.30 11.77
C MET A 95 5.79 1.04 11.99
N VAL A 96 5.65 0.37 13.14
CA VAL A 96 6.40 -0.85 13.45
C VAL A 96 6.02 -1.99 12.49
N THR A 97 4.71 -2.21 12.28
CA THR A 97 4.23 -3.27 11.39
C THR A 97 4.59 -3.01 9.93
N PHE A 98 4.50 -1.76 9.46
CA PHE A 98 4.99 -1.41 8.13
C PHE A 98 6.50 -1.59 8.00
N ALA A 99 7.30 -1.22 8.99
CA ALA A 99 8.74 -1.46 8.95
C ALA A 99 9.08 -2.95 8.81
N LEU A 100 8.37 -3.82 9.55
CA LEU A 100 8.50 -5.28 9.40
C LEU A 100 8.05 -5.76 8.01
N ALA A 101 6.93 -5.24 7.49
CA ALA A 101 6.47 -5.54 6.13
C ALA A 101 7.53 -5.20 5.06
N HIS A 102 8.23 -4.07 5.21
CA HIS A 102 9.30 -3.68 4.30
C HIS A 102 10.46 -4.67 4.30
N CYS A 103 10.81 -5.29 5.43
CA CYS A 103 11.84 -6.34 5.44
C CYS A 103 11.47 -7.50 4.51
N PHE A 104 10.19 -7.91 4.49
CA PHE A 104 9.70 -8.95 3.59
C PHE A 104 9.70 -8.51 2.13
N TYR A 105 9.28 -7.27 1.84
CA TYR A 105 9.33 -6.75 0.47
C TYR A 105 10.76 -6.61 -0.05
N VAL A 106 11.72 -6.17 0.79
CA VAL A 106 13.13 -6.12 0.43
C VAL A 106 13.64 -7.53 0.11
N LYS A 107 13.28 -8.53 0.92
CA LYS A 107 13.66 -9.93 0.63
C LYS A 107 13.05 -10.44 -0.68
N ALA A 108 11.78 -10.18 -0.93
CA ALA A 108 11.13 -10.50 -2.21
C ALA A 108 11.85 -9.80 -3.38
N PHE A 109 12.15 -8.51 -3.22
CA PHE A 109 12.81 -7.72 -4.25
C PHE A 109 14.20 -8.25 -4.58
N LEU A 110 14.98 -8.70 -3.59
CA LEU A 110 16.30 -9.29 -3.82
C LEU A 110 16.25 -10.56 -4.70
N GLN A 111 15.15 -11.31 -4.68
CA GLN A 111 14.98 -12.50 -5.51
C GLN A 111 14.69 -12.19 -6.97
N THR A 112 14.32 -10.96 -7.31
CA THR A 112 14.12 -10.55 -8.71
C THR A 112 15.44 -10.48 -9.49
N GLY A 113 16.59 -10.63 -8.83
CA GLY A 113 17.89 -10.73 -9.50
C GLY A 113 18.32 -9.43 -10.17
N ILE A 114 17.93 -8.28 -9.61
CA ILE A 114 18.18 -6.97 -10.21
C ILE A 114 19.65 -6.76 -10.50
N SER A 115 19.93 -6.40 -11.76
CA SER A 115 21.24 -5.93 -12.18
C SER A 115 21.55 -4.59 -11.51
N TRP A 116 22.84 -4.26 -11.33
CA TRP A 116 23.25 -2.96 -10.79
C TRP A 116 22.60 -1.77 -11.53
N ASN A 117 22.37 -1.88 -12.84
CA ASN A 117 21.65 -0.87 -13.61
C ASN A 117 20.19 -0.74 -13.20
N GLY A 118 19.48 -1.85 -12.98
CA GLY A 118 18.11 -1.84 -12.49
C GLY A 118 17.99 -1.23 -11.09
N PHE A 119 18.99 -1.47 -10.23
CA PHE A 119 19.05 -0.85 -8.90
C PHE A 119 19.17 0.67 -8.99
N TRP A 120 20.10 1.19 -9.81
CA TRP A 120 20.27 2.63 -9.98
C TRP A 120 19.05 3.30 -10.61
N ILE A 121 18.39 2.64 -11.57
CA ILE A 121 17.11 3.12 -12.14
C ILE A 121 16.05 3.18 -11.04
N GLY A 122 15.91 2.12 -10.24
CA GLY A 122 15.02 2.10 -9.09
C GLY A 122 15.28 3.26 -8.15
N LEU A 123 16.52 3.40 -7.68
CA LEU A 123 16.91 4.41 -6.70
C LEU A 123 16.72 5.84 -7.24
N LEU A 124 17.21 6.12 -8.46
CA LEU A 124 17.22 7.48 -8.99
C LEU A 124 15.87 7.86 -9.59
N VAL A 125 15.24 7.00 -10.38
CA VAL A 125 13.99 7.33 -11.06
C VAL A 125 12.82 7.30 -10.08
N TYR A 126 12.65 6.20 -9.33
CA TYR A 126 11.58 6.17 -8.33
C TYR A 126 11.89 7.09 -7.15
N GLY A 127 13.14 7.19 -6.70
CA GLY A 127 13.50 8.13 -5.64
C GLY A 127 13.20 9.58 -6.02
N LEU A 128 13.58 10.01 -7.23
CA LEU A 128 13.25 11.35 -7.74
C LEU A 128 11.74 11.54 -7.86
N PHE A 129 11.02 10.57 -8.42
CA PHE A 129 9.56 10.63 -8.54
C PHE A 129 8.88 10.81 -7.18
N LEU A 130 9.32 10.06 -6.16
CA LEU A 130 8.81 10.17 -4.79
C LEU A 130 9.13 11.52 -4.15
N ILE A 131 10.35 12.03 -4.33
CA ILE A 131 10.74 13.36 -3.84
C ILE A 131 9.86 14.44 -4.48
N VAL A 132 9.72 14.42 -5.80
CA VAL A 132 8.87 15.37 -6.54
C VAL A 132 7.42 15.27 -6.06
N GLY A 133 6.86 14.06 -5.99
CA GLY A 133 5.51 13.85 -5.49
C GLY A 133 5.31 14.36 -4.06
N TRP A 134 6.31 14.19 -3.20
CA TRP A 134 6.27 14.72 -1.84
C TRP A 134 6.21 16.25 -1.82
N PHE A 135 7.05 16.95 -2.60
CA PHE A 135 7.04 18.41 -2.65
C PHE A 135 5.72 19.00 -3.15
N PHE A 136 5.08 18.38 -4.13
CA PHE A 136 3.85 18.93 -4.74
C PHE A 136 2.56 18.52 -4.03
N PHE A 137 2.51 17.34 -3.42
CA PHE A 137 1.26 16.78 -2.89
C PHE A 137 1.23 16.56 -1.38
N ILE A 138 2.40 16.42 -0.73
CA ILE A 138 2.48 16.06 0.70
C ILE A 138 3.01 17.21 1.53
N ARG A 139 4.00 17.94 1.02
CA ARG A 139 4.59 19.09 1.69
C ARG A 139 3.51 20.15 1.87
N ASN A 140 3.04 20.26 3.11
CA ASN A 140 2.14 21.30 3.53
C ASN A 140 2.97 22.57 3.75
N ASP A 141 3.05 23.43 2.74
CA ASP A 141 3.54 24.80 2.96
C ASP A 141 2.55 25.47 3.92
N LYS A 142 3.06 25.89 5.08
CA LYS A 142 2.27 26.64 6.06
C LYS A 142 1.79 27.96 5.48
#